data_AF-A0A9P7UK98-F1
#
_entry.id   AF-A0A9P7UK98-F1
#
_cell.length_a   1.000
_cell.length_b   1.000
_cell.length_c   1.000
_cell.angle_alpha   90.00
_cell.angle_beta   90.00
_cell.angle_gamma   90.00
#
_symmetry.space_group_name_H-M   'P 1'
#
loop_
_entity.id
_entity.type
_entity.pdbx_description
1 polymer ?
#
loop_
_entity_poly.entity_id
_entity_poly.type
_entity_poly.pdbx_seq_one_letter_code
_entity_poly.pdbx_strand_id
1 'polypeptide(L)'
;MHTQVWANMLHNVYAVLVAAHGWSATARTDPNATEGNVVYLHLLVDALTLQPCNPTLPDARDAWIQADQNRYGGANRCLLWKAFAGRGLGLGAANYIDSTAVPTECY
;
A
#
# COMPACT_ATOMS: atom_id res chain seq x y z
N MET A 1 -4.45 13.73 -9.49
CA MET A 1 -4.83 12.76 -8.44
C MET A 1 -6.08 13.26 -7.74
N HIS A 2 -7.15 12.48 -7.65
CA HIS A 2 -8.33 12.88 -6.88
C HIS A 2 -8.14 12.47 -5.41
N THR A 3 -7.98 13.44 -4.52
CA THR A 3 -7.49 13.24 -3.15
C THR A 3 -8.36 12.29 -2.33
N GLN A 4 -9.69 12.34 -2.49
CA GLN A 4 -10.63 11.46 -1.78
C GLN A 4 -10.58 9.99 -2.23
N VAL A 5 -10.30 9.74 -3.52
CA VAL A 5 -10.18 8.37 -4.05
C VAL A 5 -8.91 7.74 -3.49
N TRP A 6 -7.81 8.49 -3.49
CA TRP A 6 -6.55 8.02 -2.92
C TRP A 6 -6.65 7.74 -1.42
N ALA A 7 -7.25 8.66 -0.65
CA ALA A 7 -7.46 8.46 0.78
C ALA A 7 -8.28 7.20 1.08
N ASN A 8 -9.30 6.90 0.26
CA ASN A 8 -10.06 5.67 0.40
C ASN A 8 -9.19 4.43 0.10
N MET A 9 -8.39 4.44 -0.96
CA MET A 9 -7.46 3.36 -1.29
C MET A 9 -6.50 3.07 -0.12
N LEU A 10 -5.87 4.11 0.44
CA LEU A 10 -4.97 3.98 1.59
C LEU A 10 -5.68 3.45 2.84
N HIS A 11 -6.95 3.80 3.05
CA HIS A 11 -7.73 3.20 4.12
C HIS A 11 -7.93 1.69 3.93
N ASN A 12 -8.12 1.21 2.69
CA ASN A 12 -8.17 -0.24 2.42
C ASN A 12 -6.81 -0.90 2.67
N VAL A 13 -5.69 -0.24 2.33
CA VAL A 13 -4.33 -0.72 2.64
C VAL A 13 -4.15 -0.87 4.14
N TYR A 14 -4.52 0.14 4.92
CA TYR A 14 -4.53 0.08 6.38
C TYR A 14 -5.35 -1.10 6.89
N ALA A 15 -6.58 -1.26 6.39
CA ALA A 15 -7.49 -2.30 6.83
C ALA A 15 -6.96 -3.71 6.58
N VAL A 16 -6.38 -3.98 5.40
CA VAL A 16 -5.83 -5.32 5.10
C VAL A 16 -4.57 -5.63 5.92
N LEU A 17 -3.73 -4.63 6.18
CA LEU A 17 -2.54 -4.81 7.01
C LEU A 17 -2.92 -5.07 8.46
N VAL A 18 -3.88 -4.32 9.00
CA VAL A 18 -4.41 -4.54 10.36
C VAL A 18 -5.11 -5.89 10.48
N ALA A 19 -5.86 -6.31 9.46
CA ALA A 19 -6.49 -7.63 9.45
C ALA A 19 -5.45 -8.77 9.46
N ALA A 20 -4.32 -8.59 8.75
CA ALA A 20 -3.27 -9.61 8.67
C ALA A 20 -2.37 -9.67 9.91
N HIS A 21 -2.01 -8.51 10.47
CA HIS A 21 -0.96 -8.40 11.50
C HIS A 21 -1.48 -7.92 12.86
N GLY A 22 -2.79 -7.70 12.99
CA GLY A 22 -3.40 -7.13 14.19
C GLY A 22 -3.24 -5.60 14.30
N TRP A 23 -3.71 -5.05 15.42
CA TRP A 23 -3.68 -3.61 15.70
C TRP A 23 -2.92 -3.32 16.99
N SER A 24 -2.00 -2.35 16.93
CA SER A 24 -1.24 -1.86 18.07
C SER A 24 -1.82 -0.57 18.66
N ALA A 25 -2.00 -0.54 19.98
CA ALA A 25 -2.40 0.66 20.71
C ALA A 25 -1.28 1.71 20.81
N THR A 26 -0.03 1.30 20.65
CA THR A 26 1.17 2.11 20.87
C THR A 26 1.88 2.48 19.56
N ALA A 27 1.26 2.26 18.40
CA ALA A 27 1.86 2.52 17.09
C ALA A 27 2.42 3.94 16.86
N ARG A 28 1.96 4.92 17.65
CA ARG A 28 2.48 6.31 17.61
C ARG A 28 3.77 6.53 18.40
N THR A 29 4.09 5.63 19.33
CA THR A 29 5.19 5.77 20.28
C THR A 29 6.18 4.60 20.21
N ASP A 30 5.76 3.47 19.65
CA ASP A 30 6.61 2.30 19.41
C ASP A 30 6.67 1.98 17.92
N PRO A 31 7.75 2.39 17.23
CA PRO A 31 7.93 2.10 15.81
C PRO A 31 8.51 0.70 15.55
N ASN A 32 8.91 -0.06 16.57
CA ASN A 32 9.56 -1.37 16.39
C ASN A 32 8.55 -2.52 16.36
N ALA A 33 7.30 -2.24 16.70
CA ALA A 33 6.23 -3.23 16.69
C ALA A 33 5.90 -3.68 15.25
N THR A 34 5.23 -4.82 15.13
CA THR A 34 5.02 -5.51 13.83
C THR A 34 3.56 -5.55 13.41
N GLU A 35 2.67 -4.95 14.20
CA GLU A 35 1.25 -4.88 13.95
C GLU A 35 0.94 -4.01 12.72
N GLY A 36 -0.22 -4.27 12.11
CA GLY A 36 -0.54 -3.77 10.77
C GLY A 36 -0.63 -2.25 10.66
N ASN A 37 -1.05 -1.57 11.73
CA ASN A 37 -1.04 -0.11 11.77
C ASN A 37 0.35 0.50 11.93
N VAL A 38 1.32 -0.23 12.52
CA VAL A 38 2.74 0.18 12.53
C VAL A 38 3.36 -0.03 11.16
N VAL A 39 3.14 -1.20 10.56
CA VAL A 39 3.56 -1.51 9.18
C VAL A 39 3.01 -0.47 8.21
N TYR A 40 1.72 -0.14 8.29
CA TYR A 40 1.09 0.89 7.46
C TYR A 40 1.78 2.25 7.57
N LEU A 41 2.08 2.70 8.80
CA LEU A 41 2.72 4.01 9.01
C LEU A 41 4.13 4.06 8.42
N HIS A 42 4.91 2.99 8.58
CA HIS A 42 6.23 2.88 7.94
C HIS A 42 6.12 2.93 6.42
N LEU A 43 5.25 2.11 5.83
CA LEU A 43 5.06 2.07 4.38
C LEU A 43 4.55 3.40 3.82
N LEU A 44 3.65 4.09 4.54
CA LEU A 44 3.15 5.40 4.15
C LEU A 44 4.29 6.41 4.05
N VAL A 45 5.14 6.51 5.07
CA VAL A 45 6.23 7.48 5.10
C VAL A 45 7.31 7.13 4.06
N ASP A 46 7.68 5.86 3.96
CA ASP A 46 8.69 5.41 2.99
C ASP A 46 8.22 5.64 1.55
N ALA A 47 6.96 5.30 1.23
CA ALA A 47 6.40 5.50 -0.11
C ALA A 47 6.38 6.98 -0.53
N LEU A 48 6.12 7.90 0.41
CA LEU A 48 6.18 9.34 0.15
C LEU A 48 7.58 9.81 -0.26
N THR A 49 8.63 9.13 0.20
CA THR A 49 10.02 9.43 -0.20
C THR A 49 10.42 8.77 -1.52
N LEU A 50 9.78 7.66 -1.88
CA LEU A 50 10.10 6.88 -3.08
C LEU A 50 9.33 7.34 -4.33
N GLN A 51 8.13 7.90 -4.17
CA GLN A 51 7.32 8.34 -5.30
C GLN A 51 8.02 9.47 -6.09
N PRO A 52 7.87 9.53 -7.42
CA PRO A 52 8.46 10.58 -8.24
C PRO A 52 7.80 11.94 -7.99
N CYS A 53 8.44 13.03 -8.47
CA CYS A 53 7.81 14.35 -8.50
C CYS A 53 6.55 14.31 -9.38
N ASN A 54 5.43 14.82 -8.85
CA ASN A 54 4.10 14.80 -9.49
C ASN A 54 3.64 13.39 -9.90
N PRO A 55 3.49 12.45 -8.94
CA PRO A 55 3.18 11.07 -9.26
C PRO A 55 1.74 10.91 -9.77
N THR A 56 1.55 9.92 -10.65
CA THR A 56 0.23 9.36 -10.94
C THR A 56 -0.20 8.39 -9.83
N LEU A 57 -1.45 7.91 -9.86
CA LEU A 57 -1.91 6.88 -8.91
C LEU A 57 -1.13 5.56 -9.04
N PRO A 58 -0.88 5.02 -10.26
CA PRO A 58 0.02 3.88 -10.43
C PRO A 58 1.42 4.11 -9.88
N ASP A 59 2.02 5.30 -10.11
CA ASP A 59 3.35 5.61 -9.56
C ASP A 59 3.34 5.57 -8.02
N ALA A 60 2.30 6.13 -7.40
CA ALA A 60 2.15 6.11 -5.94
C ALA A 60 1.96 4.67 -5.42
N ARG A 61 1.13 3.83 -6.07
CA ARG A 61 1.00 2.40 -5.73
C ARG A 61 2.35 1.71 -5.80
N ASP A 62 3.09 1.91 -6.89
CA ASP A 62 4.37 1.21 -7.10
C ASP A 62 5.39 1.63 -6.05
N ALA A 63 5.36 2.89 -5.59
CA ALA A 63 6.14 3.35 -4.45
C ALA A 63 5.79 2.62 -3.14
N TRP A 64 4.52 2.29 -2.89
CA TRP A 64 4.11 1.47 -1.73
C TRP A 64 4.63 0.04 -1.82
N ILE A 65 4.57 -0.57 -3.00
CA ILE A 65 5.11 -1.92 -3.22
C ILE A 65 6.64 -1.92 -3.05
N GLN A 66 7.33 -0.89 -3.54
CA GLN A 66 8.77 -0.75 -3.36
C GLN A 66 9.15 -0.47 -1.90
N ALA A 67 8.36 0.31 -1.17
CA ALA A 67 8.56 0.53 0.27
C ALA A 67 8.53 -0.79 1.05
N ASP A 68 7.56 -1.66 0.74
CA ASP A 68 7.46 -2.99 1.36
C ASP A 68 8.64 -3.90 0.98
N GLN A 69 9.07 -3.84 -0.29
CA GLN A 69 10.26 -4.56 -0.73
C GLN A 69 11.51 -4.14 0.04
N ASN A 70 11.69 -2.83 0.24
CA ASN A 70 12.88 -2.28 0.88
C ASN A 70 12.91 -2.56 2.39
N ARG A 71 11.78 -2.40 3.08
CA ARG A 71 11.71 -2.52 4.55
C ARG A 71 11.46 -3.93 5.04
N TYR A 72 10.55 -4.65 4.39
CA TYR A 72 10.05 -5.95 4.85
C TYR A 72 10.38 -7.09 3.88
N GLY A 73 11.24 -6.84 2.89
CA GLY A 73 11.60 -7.87 1.91
C GLY A 73 10.45 -8.32 1.01
N GLY A 74 9.36 -7.54 0.93
CA GLY A 74 8.18 -7.87 0.12
C GLY A 74 7.14 -8.74 0.84
N ALA A 75 7.25 -8.89 2.16
CA ALA A 75 6.35 -9.75 2.95
C ALA A 75 4.85 -9.39 2.82
N ASN A 76 4.53 -8.12 2.51
CA ASN A 76 3.15 -7.65 2.37
C ASN A 76 2.71 -7.45 0.91
N ARG A 77 3.58 -7.75 -0.06
CA ARG A 77 3.36 -7.50 -1.49
C ARG A 77 1.97 -7.89 -1.97
N CYS A 78 1.51 -9.12 -1.66
CA CYS A 78 0.20 -9.58 -2.12
C CYS A 78 -0.98 -8.92 -1.40
N LEU A 79 -0.85 -8.55 -0.13
CA LEU A 79 -1.87 -7.77 0.58
C LEU A 79 -2.03 -6.39 -0.05
N LEU A 80 -0.90 -5.73 -0.35
CA LEU A 80 -0.89 -4.41 -0.99
C LEU A 80 -1.49 -4.47 -2.40
N TRP A 81 -1.06 -5.43 -3.23
CA TRP A 81 -1.63 -5.61 -4.57
C TRP A 81 -3.14 -5.85 -4.53
N LYS A 82 -3.62 -6.71 -3.63
CA LYS A 82 -5.06 -6.97 -3.47
C LYS A 82 -5.83 -5.71 -3.02
N ALA A 83 -5.28 -4.93 -2.09
CA ALA A 83 -5.90 -3.69 -1.62
C ALA A 83 -6.05 -2.65 -2.74
N PHE A 84 -5.00 -2.42 -3.53
CA PHE A 84 -5.03 -1.48 -4.66
C PHE A 84 -5.91 -2.00 -5.81
N ALA A 85 -5.76 -3.27 -6.20
CA ALA A 85 -6.56 -3.89 -7.25
C ALA A 85 -8.06 -3.92 -6.93
N GLY A 86 -8.44 -4.08 -5.66
CA GLY A 86 -9.83 -4.01 -5.20
C GLY A 86 -10.50 -2.65 -5.43
N ARG A 87 -9.74 -1.62 -5.78
CA ARG A 87 -10.22 -0.27 -6.14
C ARG A 87 -9.81 0.15 -7.55
N GLY A 88 -9.54 -0.80 -8.44
CA GLY A 88 -9.21 -0.53 -9.84
C GLY A 88 -7.76 -0.13 -10.10
N LEU A 89 -6.88 -0.19 -9.09
CA LEU A 89 -5.46 0.19 -9.23
C LEU A 89 -4.52 -1.04 -9.31
N GLY A 90 -4.99 -2.12 -9.92
CA GLY A 90 -4.25 -3.37 -10.13
C GLY A 90 -3.17 -3.28 -11.22
N LEU A 91 -2.56 -4.41 -11.56
CA LEU A 91 -1.34 -4.51 -12.38
C LEU A 91 -1.47 -3.82 -13.75
N GLY A 92 -2.65 -3.86 -14.36
CA GLY A 92 -2.90 -3.24 -15.67
C GLY A 92 -3.41 -1.80 -15.62
N ALA A 93 -3.48 -1.17 -14.44
CA ALA A 93 -4.05 0.17 -14.32
C ALA A 93 -3.11 1.24 -14.88
N ALA A 94 -3.54 1.94 -15.92
CA ALA A 94 -2.77 2.99 -16.61
C ALA A 94 -3.70 3.87 -17.45
N ASN A 95 -3.30 5.12 -17.73
CA ASN A 95 -4.01 6.00 -18.67
C ASN A 95 -5.53 6.09 -18.44
N TYR A 96 -5.97 6.19 -17.18
CA TYR A 96 -7.37 6.23 -16.77
C TYR A 96 -8.18 4.94 -17.05
N ILE A 97 -7.49 3.82 -17.23
CA ILE A 97 -8.07 2.48 -17.31
C ILE A 97 -7.86 1.79 -15.97
N ASP A 98 -8.96 1.34 -15.37
CA ASP A 98 -8.94 0.57 -14.13
C ASP A 98 -8.54 -0.88 -14.40
N SER A 99 -7.87 -1.50 -13.44
CA SER A 99 -7.53 -2.93 -13.45
C SER A 99 -7.74 -3.54 -12.07
N THR A 100 -8.32 -4.74 -12.05
CA THR A 100 -8.43 -5.56 -10.83
C THR A 100 -7.43 -6.71 -10.83
N ALA A 101 -6.52 -6.77 -11.81
CA ALA A 101 -5.53 -7.82 -11.90
C ALA A 101 -4.48 -7.67 -10.79
N VAL A 102 -4.01 -8.80 -10.26
CA VAL A 102 -2.87 -8.88 -9.34
C VAL A 102 -1.76 -9.70 -9.99
N PRO A 103 -0.51 -9.59 -9.52
CA PRO A 103 0.57 -10.49 -9.96
C PRO A 103 0.18 -11.96 -9.75
N THR A 104 0.69 -12.84 -10.61
CA THR A 104 0.30 -14.25 -10.64
C THR A 104 0.60 -15.00 -9.35
N GLU A 105 1.65 -14.61 -8.64
CA GLU A 105 2.03 -15.15 -7.34
C GLU A 105 1.06 -14.76 -6.21
N CYS A 106 0.15 -13.82 -6.48
CA CYS A 106 -0.81 -13.30 -5.51
C CYS A 106 -2.25 -13.78 -5.74
N TYR A 107 -2.50 -14.70 -6.68
CA TYR A 107 -3.80 -15.37 -6.78
C TYR A 107 -4.06 -16.22 -5.53
#